data_AF-A0A926J3R5-F1
#
_entry.id   AF-A0A926J3R5-F1
#
_cell.length_a   1.000
_cell.length_b   1.000
_cell.length_c   1.000
_cell.angle_alpha   90.00
_cell.angle_beta   90.00
_cell.angle_gamma   90.00
#
_symmetry.space_group_name_H-M   'P 1'
#
loop_
_entity.id
_entity.type
_entity.pdbx_description
1 polymer ?
#
loop_
_entity_poly.entity_id
_entity_poly.type
_entity_poly.pdbx_seq_one_letter_code
_entity_poly.pdbx_strand_id
1 'polypeptide(L)' 'MPHWRSVHLGKRGDRLRIEGVHVWEEPWRWVERRTVYLPHPLHTTESFSFMICEVGSTRNPVRFAAGQVGPDLWAFYVED' A
#
# COMPACT_ATOMS: atom_id res chain seq x y z
N MET A 1 -4.01 5.17 -17.40
CA MET A 1 -4.09 5.34 -15.93
C MET A 1 -3.11 4.35 -15.33
N PRO A 2 -2.36 4.68 -14.27
CA PRO A 2 -1.50 3.68 -13.62
C PRO A 2 -2.36 2.49 -13.21
N HIS A 3 -1.95 1.30 -13.61
CA HIS A 3 -2.62 0.06 -13.24
C HIS A 3 -2.12 -0.30 -11.84
N TRP A 4 -3.03 -0.44 -10.88
CA TRP A 4 -2.68 -0.82 -9.52
C TRP A 4 -3.11 -2.25 -9.28
N ARG A 5 -2.20 -3.06 -8.76
CA ARG A 5 -2.46 -4.47 -8.45
C ARG A 5 -2.41 -4.70 -6.96
N SER A 6 -3.43 -5.38 -6.42
CA SER A 6 -3.41 -5.80 -5.02
C SER A 6 -2.29 -6.82 -4.82
N VAL A 7 -1.43 -6.56 -3.84
CA VAL A 7 -0.30 -7.45 -3.51
C VAL A 7 -0.47 -8.10 -2.14
N HIS A 8 -1.22 -7.46 -1.23
CA HIS A 8 -1.40 -7.98 0.11
C HIS A 8 -2.62 -7.40 0.81
N LEU A 9 -3.19 -8.21 1.70
CA LEU A 9 -4.17 -7.80 2.69
C LEU A 9 -3.80 -8.50 3.99
N GLY A 10 -3.49 -7.73 5.03
CA GLY A 10 -2.92 -8.30 6.23
C GLY A 10 -2.97 -7.38 7.43
N LYS A 11 -2.53 -7.92 8.57
CA LYS A 11 -2.57 -7.18 9.83
C LYS A 11 -1.43 -6.17 9.89
N ARG A 12 -1.65 -5.09 10.63
CA ARG A 12 -0.62 -4.13 10.97
C ARG A 12 0.57 -4.84 11.63
N GLY A 13 1.78 -4.56 11.15
CA GLY A 13 3.01 -5.13 11.69
C GLY A 13 3.26 -6.59 11.30
N ASP A 14 2.59 -7.09 10.26
CA ASP A 14 2.90 -8.40 9.71
C ASP A 14 4.23 -8.42 8.94
N ARG A 15 4.52 -9.52 8.23
CA ARG A 15 5.79 -9.74 7.54
C ARG A 15 5.74 -9.38 6.04
N LEU A 16 4.84 -8.47 5.64
CA LEU A 16 4.76 -8.03 4.25
C LEU A 16 6.11 -7.51 3.74
N ARG A 17 6.52 -8.04 2.59
CA ARG A 17 7.63 -7.53 1.80
C ARG A 17 7.14 -7.09 0.43
N ILE A 18 7.47 -5.87 0.04
CA ILE A 18 7.27 -5.36 -1.33
C ILE A 18 8.66 -5.10 -1.90
N GLU A 19 8.96 -5.71 -3.05
CA GLU A 19 10.29 -5.63 -3.70
C GLU A 19 11.46 -5.96 -2.74
N GLY A 20 11.23 -6.89 -1.82
CA GLY A 20 12.22 -7.32 -0.82
C GLY A 20 12.33 -6.43 0.43
N VAL A 21 11.66 -5.27 0.46
CA VAL A 21 11.66 -4.34 1.60
C VAL A 21 10.56 -4.72 2.60
N HIS A 22 10.93 -4.81 3.88
CA HIS A 22 9.98 -5.02 4.98
C HIS A 22 9.17 -3.75 5.24
N VAL A 23 7.98 -3.68 4.68
CA VAL A 23 7.19 -2.45 4.64
C VAL A 23 6.90 -1.92 6.04
N TRP A 24 6.55 -2.79 6.99
CA TRP A 24 6.21 -2.39 8.36
C TRP A 24 7.41 -2.02 9.24
N GLU A 25 8.61 -2.44 8.87
CA GLU A 25 9.84 -2.18 9.64
C GLU A 25 10.53 -0.89 9.18
N GLU A 26 10.08 -0.30 8.07
CA GLU A 26 10.63 0.92 7.49
C GLU A 26 9.72 2.14 7.76
N PRO A 27 10.28 3.35 7.84
CA PRO A 27 9.48 4.57 7.93
C PRO A 27 8.74 4.85 6.62
N TRP A 28 7.42 4.98 6.70
CA TRP A 28 6.58 5.31 5.53
C TRP A 28 6.66 6.80 5.22
N ARG A 29 7.00 7.12 3.98
CA ARG A 29 7.03 8.49 3.44
C ARG A 29 5.83 8.70 2.54
N TRP A 30 5.11 9.79 2.75
CA TRP A 30 3.88 10.08 2.03
C TRP A 30 4.21 10.88 0.78
N VAL A 31 3.75 10.42 -0.39
CA VAL A 31 4.05 11.11 -1.65
C VAL A 31 3.02 12.22 -1.86
N GLU A 32 3.39 13.46 -1.53
CA GLU A 32 2.67 14.69 -1.91
C GLU A 32 1.15 14.69 -1.61
N ARG A 33 0.70 13.94 -0.59
CA ARG A 33 -0.74 13.71 -0.29
C ARG A 33 -1.54 13.09 -1.44
N ARG A 34 -0.87 12.41 -2.37
CA ARG A 34 -1.54 11.69 -3.45
C ARG A 34 -2.26 10.48 -2.89
N THR A 35 -3.50 10.31 -3.32
CA THR A 35 -4.28 9.11 -3.06
C THR A 35 -4.74 8.50 -4.37
N VAL A 36 -5.05 7.21 -4.32
CA VAL A 36 -5.66 6.47 -5.42
C VAL A 36 -6.93 5.80 -4.93
N TYR A 37 -8.00 5.86 -5.73
CA TYR A 37 -9.22 5.13 -5.46
C TYR A 37 -9.12 3.72 -6.05
N LEU A 38 -9.16 2.70 -5.20
CA LEU A 38 -9.04 1.29 -5.60
C LEU A 38 -10.14 0.44 -4.96
N PRO A 39 -10.52 -0.69 -5.58
CA PRO A 39 -11.49 -1.61 -5.00
C PRO A 39 -10.89 -2.35 -3.80
N HIS A 40 -11.68 -2.58 -2.75
CA HIS A 40 -11.27 -3.40 -1.61
C HIS A 40 -10.88 -4.82 -2.08
N PRO A 41 -9.77 -5.43 -1.59
CA PRO A 41 -9.29 -6.69 -2.14
C PRO A 41 -10.27 -7.87 -1.99
N LEU A 42 -11.11 -7.85 -0.94
CA LEU A 42 -12.14 -8.88 -0.70
C LEU A 42 -13.56 -8.46 -1.09
N HIS A 43 -13.80 -7.15 -1.30
CA HIS A 43 -15.13 -6.59 -1.55
C HIS A 43 -15.01 -5.66 -2.75
N THR A 44 -14.79 -6.24 -3.93
CA THR A 44 -14.37 -5.50 -5.12
C THR A 44 -15.42 -4.52 -5.67
N THR A 45 -16.66 -4.58 -5.15
CA THR A 45 -17.73 -3.62 -5.44
C THR A 45 -17.59 -2.32 -4.65
N GLU A 46 -16.78 -2.31 -3.60
CA GLU A 46 -16.51 -1.14 -2.76
C GLU A 46 -15.13 -0.58 -3.10
N SER A 47 -15.04 0.73 -3.31
CA SER A 47 -13.78 1.42 -3.56
C SER A 47 -13.44 2.38 -2.42
N PHE A 48 -12.17 2.41 -2.04
CA PHE A 48 -11.65 3.23 -0.96
C PHE A 48 -10.49 4.09 -1.46
N SER A 49 -10.24 5.19 -0.77
CA SER A 49 -9.07 6.05 -1.03
C SER A 49 -7.85 5.48 -0.28
N PHE A 50 -6.84 5.06 -1.04
CA PHE A 50 -5.57 4.56 -0.54
C PHE A 50 -4.49 5.62 -0.69
N MET A 51 -3.59 5.70 0.29
CA MET A 51 -2.51 6.68 0.31
C MET A 51 -1.30 6.12 -0.41
N ILE A 52 -0.69 6.92 -1.28
CA ILE A 52 0.55 6.52 -1.95
C ILE A 52 1.72 6.80 -1.00
N CYS A 53 2.44 5.73 -0.66
CA CYS A 53 3.54 5.71 0.26
C CYS A 53 4.81 5.20 -0.41
N GLU A 54 5.95 5.62 0.13
CA GLU A 54 7.29 5.18 -0.23
C GLU A 54 8.02 4.66 1.01
N VAL A 55 8.73 3.54 0.86
CA VAL A 55 9.61 2.97 1.90
C VAL A 55 11.00 2.67 1.34
N GLY A 56 11.96 2.44 2.24
CA GLY A 56 13.34 2.15 1.88
C GLY A 56 14.13 3.40 1.45
N SER A 57 15.11 3.21 0.56
CA SER A 57 16.06 4.25 0.13
C SER A 57 15.38 5.47 -0.50
N THR A 58 15.98 6.65 -0.35
CA THR A 58 15.51 7.88 -1.02
C THR A 58 15.85 7.90 -2.50
N ARG A 59 16.86 7.14 -2.95
CA ARG A 59 17.28 7.11 -4.35
C ARG A 59 16.40 6.23 -5.22
N ASN A 60 16.00 5.08 -4.68
CA ASN A 60 15.11 4.11 -5.33
C ASN A 60 14.10 3.62 -4.27
N PRO A 61 13.09 4.43 -3.92
CA PRO A 61 12.07 4.03 -2.97
C PRO A 61 11.14 2.99 -3.57
N VAL A 62 10.67 2.06 -2.73
CA VAL A 62 9.57 1.17 -3.09
C VAL A 62 8.27 1.94 -2.89
N ARG A 63 7.51 2.13 -3.97
CA ARG A 63 6.24 2.85 -3.95
C ARG A 63 5.06 1.88 -3.93
N PHE A 64 4.09 2.15 -3.06
CA PHE A 64 2.90 1.33 -2.90
C PHE A 64 1.72 2.19 -2.42
N ALA A 65 0.51 1.75 -2.67
CA ALA A 65 -0.69 2.32 -2.08
C ALA A 65 -1.11 1.48 -0.88
N ALA A 66 -1.40 2.13 0.24
CA ALA A 66 -1.82 1.47 1.46
C ALA A 66 -2.98 2.20 2.14
N GLY A 67 -3.81 1.44 2.83
CA GLY A 67 -4.97 1.96 3.53
C GLY A 67 -5.53 0.95 4.51
N GLN A 68 -5.96 1.46 5.66
CA GLN A 68 -6.66 0.66 6.65
C GLN A 68 -8.09 0.42 6.17
N VAL A 69 -8.45 -0.86 6.03
CA VAL A 69 -9.77 -1.30 5.54
C VAL A 69 -10.59 -1.98 6.64
N GLY A 70 -10.02 -2.15 7.83
CA GLY A 70 -10.71 -2.65 9.02
C GLY A 70 -9.83 -2.53 10.27
N PRO A 71 -10.31 -2.98 11.45
CA PRO A 71 -9.52 -3.00 12.67
C PRO A 71 -8.22 -3.78 12.48
N ASP A 72 -7.09 -3.07 12.60
CA ASP A 72 -5.73 -3.56 12.31
C ASP A 72 -5.52 -4.19 10.92
N LEU A 73 -6.47 -4.11 10.01
CA LEU A 73 -6.41 -4.72 8.68
C LEU A 73 -6.06 -3.68 7.62
N TRP A 74 -5.01 -3.95 6.85
CA TRP A 74 -4.44 -3.05 5.87
C TRP A 74 -4.36 -3.73 4.50
N ALA A 75 -4.81 -3.02 3.47
CA ALA A 75 -4.66 -3.44 2.09
C ALA A 75 -3.50 -2.70 1.44
N PHE A 76 -2.81 -3.41 0.55
CA PHE A 76 -1.61 -2.93 -0.15
C PHE A 76 -1.70 -3.22 -1.65
N TYR A 77 -1.27 -2.23 -2.44
CA TYR A 77 -1.23 -2.29 -3.89
C TYR A 77 0.10 -1.72 -4.39
N VAL A 78 0.57 -2.20 -5.53
CA VAL A 78 1.71 -1.65 -6.26
C VAL A 78 1.27 -1.13 -7.63
N GLU A 79 1.99 -0.15 -8.16
CA GLU A 79 1.84 0.25 -9.56
C GLU A 79 2.46 -0.84 -10.45
N ASP A 80 1.74 -1.26 -11.49
CA ASP A 80 2.27 -2.06 -12.61
C ASP A 80 3.07 -1.18 -13.58
#